data_AF-A0A969T449-F1
#
_entry.id   AF-A0A969T449-F1
#
_cell.length_a   1.000
_cell.length_b   1.000
_cell.length_c   1.000
_cell.angle_alpha   90.00
_cell.angle_beta   90.00
_cell.angle_gamma   90.00
#
_symmetry.space_group_name_H-M   'P 1'
#
loop_
_entity.id
_entity.type
_entity.pdbx_description
1 polymer ?
#
loop_
_entity_poly.entity_id
_entity_poly.type
_entity_poly.pdbx_seq_one_letter_code
_entity_poly.pdbx_strand_id
1 'polypeptide(L)'
;MTVQPMTVQPMTVQPITLQPRAITSINPTLHIGIRQRFGSEEADQVILAAPAGSLLTVAFTDAAGQTQVQRTPRITLGIVNQELARPELEERLILSSHKSFESAEASARQWIARGIPAEIAQPQEWQVWAQRGAYSADQIRQIAANAQAQQIPTVRVQQQQRTQRPVLSWVHDHYRYHRTHIQVSSDAGSMQVGEYTYAGDIRVQPNAYGSYSIVNAVPLETYLRGVVPHEIGPGAPITAIEAQAILARTYALRNLHRFVIDDYELCANTHCQVYRGLSGTIPQIDAAIQRTAGQVLAYGGDLVDAVYSSTNGGVSAAFED
;
A
#
# COMPACT_ATOMS: atom_id res chain seq x y z
N MET A 1 24.22 -35.61 -38.51
CA MET A 1 24.41 -34.62 -37.43
C MET A 1 23.15 -34.62 -36.58
N THR A 2 23.22 -35.29 -35.44
CA THR A 2 22.13 -35.47 -34.48
C THR A 2 22.13 -34.26 -33.54
N VAL A 3 21.03 -33.51 -33.51
CA VAL A 3 20.86 -32.38 -32.58
C VAL A 3 20.39 -32.94 -31.24
N GLN A 4 21.18 -32.74 -30.18
CA GLN A 4 20.78 -33.09 -28.82
C GLN A 4 19.67 -32.14 -28.33
N PRO A 5 18.65 -32.64 -27.62
CA PRO A 5 17.67 -31.78 -26.97
C PRO A 5 18.31 -31.08 -25.76
N MET A 6 18.26 -29.74 -25.73
CA MET A 6 18.60 -28.97 -24.55
C MET A 6 17.61 -29.29 -23.44
N THR A 7 18.11 -29.92 -22.39
CA THR A 7 17.36 -30.19 -21.17
C THR A 7 17.28 -28.88 -20.38
N VAL A 8 16.11 -28.25 -20.37
CA VAL A 8 15.84 -27.10 -19.50
C VAL A 8 15.76 -27.63 -18.07
N GLN A 9 16.71 -27.25 -17.22
CA GLN A 9 16.62 -27.55 -15.79
C GLN A 9 15.36 -26.88 -15.21
N PRO A 10 14.56 -27.57 -14.40
CA PRO A 10 13.42 -26.95 -13.74
C PRO A 10 13.96 -25.85 -12.81
N MET A 11 13.59 -24.61 -13.08
CA MET A 11 13.78 -23.53 -12.11
C MET A 11 12.91 -23.87 -10.90
N THR A 12 13.54 -24.10 -9.76
CA THR A 12 12.85 -24.19 -8.47
C THR A 12 12.25 -22.83 -8.15
N VAL A 13 10.99 -22.65 -8.54
CA VAL A 13 10.13 -21.58 -8.06
C VAL A 13 9.84 -21.90 -6.61
N GLN A 14 10.51 -21.20 -5.68
CA GLN A 14 10.05 -21.20 -4.30
C GLN A 14 8.74 -20.41 -4.27
N PRO A 15 7.61 -21.01 -3.82
CA PRO A 15 6.42 -20.24 -3.61
C PRO A 15 6.73 -19.17 -2.56
N ILE A 16 6.62 -17.89 -2.94
CA ILE A 16 6.43 -16.84 -1.95
C ILE A 16 5.04 -17.12 -1.38
N THR A 17 5.02 -17.85 -0.27
CA THR A 17 3.86 -17.81 0.59
C THR A 17 3.79 -16.37 1.08
N LEU A 18 2.69 -15.67 0.79
CA LEU A 18 2.32 -14.46 1.52
C LEU A 18 2.12 -14.89 2.98
N GLN A 19 3.21 -15.08 3.72
CA GLN A 19 3.11 -15.27 5.15
C GLN A 19 2.65 -13.94 5.70
N PRO A 20 1.46 -13.86 6.34
CA PRO A 20 1.10 -12.67 7.06
C PRO A 20 2.24 -12.39 8.03
N ARG A 21 2.73 -11.15 8.03
CA ARG A 21 3.78 -10.70 8.96
C ARG A 21 3.39 -11.16 10.36
N ALA A 22 4.22 -12.01 10.97
CA ALA A 22 3.98 -12.45 12.34
C ALA A 22 3.90 -11.22 13.23
N ILE A 23 2.75 -11.01 13.88
CA ILE A 23 2.54 -9.90 14.80
C ILE A 23 3.30 -10.25 16.08
N THR A 24 4.51 -9.72 16.20
CA THR A 24 5.41 -9.97 17.34
C THR A 24 5.35 -8.88 18.41
N SER A 25 4.54 -7.83 18.18
CA SER A 25 4.34 -6.70 19.10
C SER A 25 2.84 -6.42 19.23
N ILE A 26 2.40 -6.04 20.44
CA ILE A 26 1.03 -5.59 20.71
C ILE A 26 0.73 -4.25 20.01
N ASN A 27 1.76 -3.46 19.72
CA ASN A 27 1.64 -2.16 19.04
C ASN A 27 2.67 -2.08 17.90
N PRO A 28 2.51 -2.85 16.80
CA PRO A 28 3.44 -2.84 15.70
C PRO A 28 3.40 -1.52 14.94
N THR A 29 4.52 -1.14 14.32
CA THR A 29 4.54 -0.06 13.33
C THR A 29 3.91 -0.55 12.03
N LEU A 30 2.87 0.16 11.61
CA LEU A 30 2.16 -0.03 10.36
C LEU A 30 2.70 0.88 9.27
N HIS A 31 2.56 0.45 8.02
CA HIS A 31 2.89 1.24 6.83
C HIS A 31 1.63 1.52 6.02
N ILE A 32 1.11 2.76 6.16
CA ILE A 32 -0.17 3.16 5.59
C ILE A 32 0.06 4.03 4.36
N GLY A 33 -0.39 3.59 3.18
CA GLY A 33 -0.43 4.40 1.96
C GLY A 33 -1.43 5.55 2.11
N ILE A 34 -0.94 6.75 2.41
CA ILE A 34 -1.74 7.97 2.57
C ILE A 34 -1.96 8.71 1.24
N ARG A 35 -1.12 8.46 0.24
CA ARG A 35 -1.38 8.77 -1.18
C ARG A 35 -0.80 7.67 -2.07
N GLN A 36 -1.63 6.82 -2.66
CA GLN A 36 -1.19 5.63 -3.41
C GLN A 36 -0.65 5.91 -4.83
N ARG A 37 -0.97 7.09 -5.38
CA ARG A 37 -0.76 7.43 -6.80
C ARG A 37 -0.01 8.74 -7.02
N PHE A 38 0.85 9.13 -6.09
CA PHE A 38 1.59 10.38 -6.21
C PHE A 38 2.47 10.38 -7.48
N GLY A 39 2.27 11.37 -8.35
CA GLY A 39 2.93 11.47 -9.64
C GLY A 39 2.25 10.74 -10.78
N SER A 40 0.97 10.38 -10.64
CA SER A 40 0.16 10.01 -11.81
C SER A 40 -0.21 11.23 -12.65
N GLU A 41 -0.22 12.42 -12.05
CA GLU A 41 -0.42 13.70 -12.72
C GLU A 41 0.86 14.54 -12.64
N GLU A 42 1.21 15.25 -13.71
CA GLU A 42 2.44 16.05 -13.77
C GLU A 42 2.44 17.20 -12.73
N ALA A 43 1.27 17.70 -12.39
CA ALA A 43 1.08 18.77 -11.41
C ALA A 43 1.04 18.26 -9.95
N ASP A 44 1.18 16.95 -9.71
CA ASP A 44 1.11 16.39 -8.36
C ASP A 44 2.18 17.00 -7.46
N GLN A 45 1.73 17.69 -6.42
CA GLN A 45 2.57 18.25 -5.37
C GLN A 45 1.96 18.03 -4.00
N VAL A 46 2.83 17.86 -3.00
CA VAL A 46 2.41 17.87 -1.60
C VAL A 46 3.46 18.54 -0.74
N ILE A 47 2.98 19.32 0.22
CA ILE A 47 3.83 20.01 1.18
C ILE A 47 3.92 19.15 2.44
N LEU A 48 5.14 18.93 2.90
CA LEU A 48 5.43 18.39 4.22
C LEU A 48 5.97 19.53 5.08
N ALA A 49 5.45 19.70 6.29
CA ALA A 49 5.88 20.75 7.20
C ALA A 49 5.96 20.24 8.65
N ALA A 50 7.03 20.59 9.35
CA ALA A 50 7.15 20.36 10.78
C ALA A 50 6.25 21.35 11.55
N PRO A 51 5.82 21.00 12.78
CA PRO A 51 5.19 21.94 13.69
C PRO A 51 6.05 23.21 13.93
N ALA A 52 5.42 24.30 14.35
CA ALA A 52 6.13 25.56 14.60
C ALA A 52 7.26 25.36 15.63
N GLY A 53 8.46 25.86 15.31
CA GLY A 53 9.65 25.70 16.15
C GLY A 53 10.34 24.33 16.07
N SER A 54 9.83 23.42 15.24
CA SER A 54 10.36 22.08 14.99
C SER A 54 10.93 21.99 13.57
N LEU A 55 11.71 20.94 13.29
CA LEU A 55 12.30 20.70 11.98
C LEU A 55 11.95 19.31 11.45
N LEU A 56 11.84 19.21 10.13
CA LEU A 56 11.87 17.95 9.41
C LEU A 56 13.32 17.50 9.25
N THR A 57 13.51 16.20 9.28
CA THR A 57 14.73 15.51 8.87
C THR A 57 14.40 14.72 7.61
N VAL A 58 14.98 15.10 6.47
CA VAL A 58 14.81 14.44 5.17
C VAL A 58 16.05 13.59 4.89
N ALA A 59 15.91 12.28 4.96
CA ALA A 59 16.97 11.32 4.71
C ALA A 59 16.81 10.68 3.32
N PHE A 60 17.91 10.61 2.57
CA PHE A 60 17.93 10.02 1.23
C PHE A 60 19.32 9.50 0.87
N THR A 61 19.39 8.54 -0.04
CA THR A 61 20.67 7.99 -0.52
C THR A 61 21.18 8.78 -1.72
N ASP A 62 22.45 9.16 -1.77
CA ASP A 62 23.06 9.83 -2.92
C ASP A 62 23.54 8.85 -4.01
N ALA A 63 24.13 9.39 -5.08
CA ALA A 63 24.64 8.59 -6.21
C ALA A 63 25.82 7.68 -5.83
N ALA A 64 26.51 7.96 -4.72
CA ALA A 64 27.58 7.13 -4.19
C ALA A 64 27.06 6.07 -3.19
N GLY A 65 25.74 5.99 -2.98
CA GLY A 65 25.12 5.06 -2.04
C GLY A 65 25.19 5.53 -0.58
N GLN A 66 25.59 6.77 -0.31
CA GLN A 66 25.71 7.29 1.05
C GLN A 66 24.41 7.96 1.50
N THR A 67 24.02 7.76 2.76
CA THR A 67 22.87 8.44 3.35
C THR A 67 23.21 9.90 3.62
N GLN A 68 22.42 10.79 3.01
CA GLN A 68 22.45 12.22 3.21
C GLN A 68 21.22 12.65 4.02
N VAL A 69 21.39 13.72 4.80
CA VAL A 69 20.34 14.27 5.65
C VAL A 69 20.22 15.77 5.45
N GLN A 70 18.99 16.26 5.28
CA GLN A 70 18.65 17.68 5.27
C GLN A 70 17.72 18.00 6.44
N ARG A 71 17.93 19.15 7.09
CA ARG A 71 17.04 19.66 8.12
C ARG A 71 16.37 20.94 7.66
N THR A 72 15.04 20.98 7.72
CA THR A 72 14.27 22.10 7.18
C THR A 72 12.89 22.14 7.84
N PRO A 73 12.27 23.33 8.05
CA PRO A 73 10.92 23.39 8.57
C PRO A 73 9.89 22.80 7.60
N ARG A 74 10.18 22.76 6.30
CA ARG A 74 9.26 22.28 5.27
C ARG A 74 9.96 21.81 4.01
N ILE A 75 9.29 20.96 3.24
CA ILE A 75 9.64 20.64 1.85
C ILE A 75 8.38 20.59 0.99
N THR A 76 8.53 20.88 -0.29
CA THR A 76 7.50 20.60 -1.30
C THR A 76 7.97 19.44 -2.13
N LEU A 77 7.26 18.32 -2.04
CA LEU A 77 7.44 17.18 -2.91
C LEU A 77 6.68 17.42 -4.21
N GLY A 78 7.29 17.01 -5.32
CA GLY A 78 6.67 17.02 -6.63
C GLY A 78 7.31 15.97 -7.53
N ILE A 79 6.83 15.89 -8.76
CA ILE A 79 7.31 14.91 -9.74
C ILE A 79 7.86 15.67 -10.95
N VAL A 80 8.95 15.16 -11.51
CA VAL A 80 9.50 15.65 -12.77
C VAL A 80 9.53 14.47 -13.73
N ASN A 81 8.93 14.65 -14.91
CA ASN A 81 8.98 13.65 -15.97
C ASN A 81 10.35 13.70 -16.64
N GLN A 82 11.10 12.61 -16.50
CA GLN A 82 12.39 12.42 -17.16
C GLN A 82 12.18 11.67 -18.47
N GLU A 83 12.65 12.26 -19.56
CA GLU A 83 12.69 11.59 -20.87
C GLU A 83 13.58 10.36 -20.84
N LEU A 84 13.10 9.28 -21.46
CA LEU A 84 13.83 8.04 -21.62
C LEU A 84 14.65 8.08 -22.91
N ALA A 85 15.92 7.66 -22.82
CA ALA A 85 16.79 7.56 -23.99
C ALA A 85 16.24 6.60 -25.06
N ARG A 86 15.45 5.60 -24.64
CA ARG A 86 14.69 4.71 -25.52
C ARG A 86 13.33 4.44 -24.89
N PRO A 87 12.24 4.36 -25.67
CA PRO A 87 10.95 3.97 -25.15
C PRO A 87 11.03 2.60 -24.47
N GLU A 88 10.41 2.47 -23.32
CA GLU A 88 10.30 1.23 -22.58
C GLU A 88 8.92 0.62 -22.82
N LEU A 89 8.86 -0.68 -23.08
CA LEU A 89 7.61 -1.42 -23.15
C LEU A 89 7.43 -2.18 -21.83
N GLU A 90 6.40 -1.82 -21.08
CA GLU A 90 5.96 -2.57 -19.93
C GLU A 90 4.83 -3.50 -20.33
N GLU A 91 5.04 -4.81 -20.15
CA GLU A 91 4.02 -5.84 -20.40
C GLU A 91 3.62 -6.48 -19.06
N ARG A 92 2.32 -6.54 -18.80
CA ARG A 92 1.76 -7.20 -17.61
C ARG A 92 0.72 -8.22 -18.04
N LEU A 93 0.78 -9.41 -17.46
CA LEU A 93 -0.26 -10.43 -17.62
C LEU A 93 -1.27 -10.30 -16.47
N ILE A 94 -2.46 -9.81 -16.77
CA ILE A 94 -3.58 -9.74 -15.83
C ILE A 94 -4.31 -11.07 -15.92
N LEU A 95 -4.46 -11.77 -14.80
CA LEU A 95 -5.11 -13.07 -14.70
C LEU A 95 -6.61 -12.95 -14.41
N SER A 96 -7.01 -11.92 -13.64
CA SER A 96 -8.40 -11.57 -13.33
C SER A 96 -8.55 -10.17 -12.71
N SER A 97 -9.77 -9.65 -12.68
CA SER A 97 -10.18 -8.36 -12.08
C SER A 97 -11.33 -8.59 -11.10
N HIS A 98 -11.38 -7.84 -10.00
CA HIS A 98 -12.30 -8.04 -8.87
C HIS A 98 -12.72 -6.72 -8.21
N LYS A 99 -13.89 -6.74 -7.56
CA LYS A 99 -14.43 -5.58 -6.82
C LYS A 99 -13.85 -5.43 -5.42
N SER A 100 -13.44 -6.53 -4.80
CA SER A 100 -12.89 -6.57 -3.46
C SER A 100 -11.50 -7.23 -3.47
N PHE A 101 -10.73 -6.96 -2.43
CA PHE A 101 -9.43 -7.60 -2.22
C PHE A 101 -9.63 -9.09 -1.95
N GLU A 102 -10.66 -9.45 -1.21
CA GLU A 102 -10.98 -10.80 -0.76
C GLU A 102 -11.25 -11.72 -1.97
N SER A 103 -12.01 -11.24 -2.96
CA SER A 103 -12.23 -11.99 -4.22
C SER A 103 -10.94 -12.09 -5.05
N ALA A 104 -10.13 -11.02 -5.08
CA ALA A 104 -8.82 -11.06 -5.73
C ALA A 104 -7.87 -12.04 -5.04
N GLU A 105 -7.89 -12.10 -3.72
CA GLU A 105 -7.07 -13.01 -2.92
C GLU A 105 -7.48 -14.46 -3.16
N ALA A 106 -8.77 -14.77 -3.13
CA ALA A 106 -9.28 -16.09 -3.47
C ALA A 106 -8.85 -16.52 -4.88
N SER A 107 -8.93 -15.61 -5.86
CA SER A 107 -8.48 -15.89 -7.22
C SER A 107 -6.96 -16.09 -7.31
N ALA A 108 -6.16 -15.25 -6.65
CA ALA A 108 -4.71 -15.39 -6.61
C ALA A 108 -4.29 -16.76 -6.02
N ARG A 109 -4.95 -17.20 -4.93
CA ARG A 109 -4.73 -18.53 -4.34
C ARG A 109 -5.03 -19.66 -5.32
N GLN A 110 -6.09 -19.54 -6.12
CA GLN A 110 -6.40 -20.54 -7.17
C GLN A 110 -5.33 -20.60 -8.26
N TRP A 111 -4.80 -19.45 -8.69
CA TRP A 111 -3.70 -19.40 -9.66
C TRP A 111 -2.40 -19.99 -9.10
N ILE A 112 -2.04 -19.64 -7.87
CA ILE A 112 -0.86 -20.16 -7.17
C ILE A 112 -0.97 -21.67 -6.98
N ALA A 113 -2.15 -22.19 -6.60
CA ALA A 113 -2.39 -23.63 -6.45
C ALA A 113 -2.23 -24.41 -7.78
N ARG A 114 -2.36 -23.72 -8.93
CA ARG A 114 -2.11 -24.27 -10.28
C ARG A 114 -0.66 -24.08 -10.74
N GLY A 115 0.23 -23.60 -9.87
CA GLY A 115 1.64 -23.37 -10.19
C GLY A 115 1.91 -22.08 -10.98
N ILE A 116 0.97 -21.11 -10.96
CA ILE A 116 1.14 -19.81 -11.59
C ILE A 116 1.37 -18.78 -10.48
N PRO A 117 2.62 -18.34 -10.24
CA PRO A 117 2.89 -17.27 -9.29
C PRO A 117 2.10 -16.01 -9.63
N ALA A 118 1.43 -15.44 -8.63
CA ALA A 118 0.53 -14.33 -8.79
C ALA A 118 0.71 -13.28 -7.68
N GLU A 119 0.47 -12.02 -8.02
CA GLU A 119 0.49 -10.87 -7.11
C GLU A 119 -0.84 -10.14 -7.21
N ILE A 120 -1.29 -9.54 -6.10
CA ILE A 120 -2.52 -8.74 -6.07
C ILE A 120 -2.14 -7.27 -6.19
N ALA A 121 -2.81 -6.56 -7.10
CA ALA A 121 -2.59 -5.14 -7.39
C ALA A 121 -3.90 -4.37 -7.38
N GLN A 122 -3.86 -3.06 -7.12
CA GLN A 122 -5.03 -2.18 -7.10
C GLN A 122 -4.83 -0.95 -8.00
N PRO A 123 -4.61 -1.09 -9.33
CA PRO A 123 -4.45 0.06 -10.23
C PRO A 123 -5.68 0.99 -10.26
N GLN A 124 -6.87 0.41 -10.34
CA GLN A 124 -8.17 1.09 -10.32
C GLN A 124 -9.19 0.20 -9.60
N GLU A 125 -9.30 -1.03 -10.09
CA GLU A 125 -9.96 -2.16 -9.42
C GLU A 125 -8.90 -3.14 -8.90
N TRP A 126 -9.30 -4.09 -8.05
CA TRP A 126 -8.41 -5.16 -7.63
C TRP A 126 -8.13 -6.09 -8.81
N GLN A 127 -6.87 -6.42 -9.02
CA GLN A 127 -6.43 -7.28 -10.10
C GLN A 127 -5.48 -8.33 -9.56
N VAL A 128 -5.56 -9.52 -10.14
CA VAL A 128 -4.55 -10.56 -9.95
C VAL A 128 -3.63 -10.49 -11.16
N TRP A 129 -2.37 -10.15 -10.93
CA TRP A 129 -1.33 -10.15 -11.94
C TRP A 129 -0.54 -11.44 -11.84
N ALA A 130 -0.04 -11.95 -12.97
CA ALA A 130 1.07 -12.90 -12.90
C ALA A 130 2.28 -12.19 -12.29
N GLN A 131 3.03 -12.89 -11.43
CA GLN A 131 4.11 -12.27 -10.66
C GLN A 131 5.12 -11.58 -11.58
N ARG A 132 5.40 -10.31 -11.28
CA ARG A 132 6.32 -9.51 -12.09
C ARG A 132 7.73 -10.10 -12.04
N GLY A 133 8.38 -10.17 -13.20
CA GLY A 133 9.72 -10.75 -13.34
C GLY A 133 9.77 -12.29 -13.33
N ALA A 134 8.66 -12.98 -13.06
CA ALA A 134 8.61 -14.45 -13.12
C ALA A 134 8.50 -15.00 -14.56
N TYR A 135 8.12 -14.16 -15.52
CA TYR A 135 7.85 -14.55 -16.91
C TYR A 135 8.59 -13.65 -17.90
N SER A 136 9.15 -14.25 -18.96
CA SER A 136 9.64 -13.53 -20.13
C SER A 136 8.49 -12.98 -20.97
N ALA A 137 8.80 -12.01 -21.84
CA ALA A 137 7.83 -11.44 -22.77
C ALA A 137 7.20 -12.52 -23.69
N ASP A 138 8.00 -13.50 -24.15
CA ASP A 138 7.50 -14.62 -24.96
C ASP A 138 6.55 -15.52 -24.17
N GLN A 139 6.87 -15.79 -22.90
CA GLN A 139 6.00 -16.58 -22.03
C GLN A 139 4.68 -15.86 -21.76
N ILE A 140 4.69 -14.55 -21.52
CA ILE A 140 3.46 -13.75 -21.37
C ILE A 140 2.59 -13.86 -22.62
N ARG A 141 3.17 -13.68 -23.81
CA ARG A 141 2.44 -13.81 -25.08
C ARG A 141 1.86 -15.21 -25.28
N GLN A 142 2.62 -16.24 -24.95
CA GLN A 142 2.18 -17.63 -25.09
C GLN A 142 1.05 -17.97 -24.12
N ILE A 143 1.13 -17.54 -22.85
CA ILE A 143 0.08 -17.75 -21.86
C ILE A 143 -1.21 -17.06 -22.30
N ALA A 144 -1.12 -15.81 -22.77
CA ALA A 144 -2.28 -15.07 -23.25
C ALA A 144 -2.92 -15.72 -24.49
N ALA A 145 -2.12 -16.17 -25.46
CA ALA A 145 -2.62 -16.87 -26.64
C ALA A 145 -3.33 -18.19 -26.26
N ASN A 146 -2.75 -18.95 -25.33
CA ASN A 146 -3.37 -20.18 -24.83
C ASN A 146 -4.68 -19.91 -24.09
N ALA A 147 -4.73 -18.87 -23.25
CA ALA A 147 -5.95 -18.48 -22.54
C ALA A 147 -7.05 -18.03 -23.50
N GLN A 148 -6.70 -17.29 -24.56
CA GLN A 148 -7.63 -16.89 -25.61
C GLN A 148 -8.18 -18.11 -26.37
N ALA A 149 -7.32 -19.07 -26.73
CA ALA A 149 -7.73 -20.31 -27.40
C ALA A 149 -8.67 -21.16 -26.54
N GLN A 150 -8.50 -21.12 -25.22
CA GLN A 150 -9.37 -21.79 -24.25
C GLN A 150 -10.56 -20.94 -23.80
N GLN A 151 -10.76 -19.75 -24.39
CA GLN A 151 -11.85 -18.84 -24.06
C GLN A 151 -11.91 -18.48 -22.57
N ILE A 152 -10.75 -18.17 -21.96
CA ILE A 152 -10.64 -17.67 -20.59
C ILE A 152 -10.58 -16.13 -20.64
N PRO A 153 -11.72 -15.41 -20.57
CA PRO A 153 -11.78 -13.97 -20.87
C PRO A 153 -11.11 -13.09 -19.81
N THR A 154 -10.81 -13.64 -18.62
CA THR A 154 -10.21 -12.89 -17.53
C THR A 154 -8.72 -12.65 -17.73
N VAL A 155 -8.05 -13.51 -18.51
CA VAL A 155 -6.61 -13.43 -18.75
C VAL A 155 -6.33 -12.53 -19.94
N ARG A 156 -5.57 -11.45 -19.72
CA ARG A 156 -5.24 -10.46 -20.76
C ARG A 156 -3.85 -9.86 -20.55
N VAL A 157 -3.20 -9.50 -21.66
CA VAL A 157 -1.96 -8.71 -21.61
C VAL A 157 -2.31 -7.23 -21.62
N GLN A 158 -1.75 -6.50 -20.67
CA GLN A 158 -1.70 -5.05 -20.71
C GLN A 158 -0.30 -4.63 -21.16
N GLN A 159 -0.23 -3.84 -22.23
CA GLN A 159 1.00 -3.25 -22.73
C GLN A 159 0.95 -1.74 -22.49
N GLN A 160 2.03 -1.18 -21.96
CA GLN A 160 2.20 0.24 -21.80
C GLN A 160 3.57 0.65 -22.33
N GLN A 161 3.58 1.43 -23.40
CA GLN A 161 4.80 2.08 -23.86
C GLN A 161 5.03 3.37 -23.07
N ARG A 162 6.24 3.56 -22.57
CA ARG A 162 6.66 4.74 -21.84
C ARG A 162 7.81 5.41 -22.56
N THR A 163 7.65 6.70 -22.83
CA THR A 163 8.72 7.57 -23.33
C THR A 163 9.32 8.42 -22.22
N GLN A 164 8.64 8.51 -21.08
CA GLN A 164 9.05 9.25 -19.91
C GLN A 164 8.86 8.41 -18.64
N ARG A 165 9.63 8.72 -17.59
CA ARG A 165 9.44 8.21 -16.23
C ARG A 165 9.25 9.35 -15.23
N PRO A 166 8.27 9.27 -14.33
CA PRO A 166 8.18 10.22 -13.23
C PRO A 166 9.34 9.99 -12.26
N VAL A 167 9.99 11.08 -11.86
CA VAL A 167 11.06 11.09 -10.86
C VAL A 167 10.64 11.99 -9.71
N LEU A 168 10.62 11.42 -8.50
CA LEU A 168 10.34 12.19 -7.29
C LEU A 168 11.38 13.30 -7.15
N SER A 169 10.90 14.49 -6.86
CA SER A 169 11.70 15.68 -6.64
C SER A 169 11.24 16.48 -5.44
N TRP A 170 12.16 17.25 -4.86
CA TRP A 170 11.83 18.26 -3.86
C TRP A 170 12.79 19.44 -3.95
N VAL A 171 12.40 20.57 -3.37
CA VAL A 171 13.21 21.78 -3.33
C VAL A 171 13.69 22.03 -1.89
N HIS A 172 14.99 22.28 -1.74
CA HIS A 172 15.64 22.70 -0.50
C HIS A 172 16.76 23.69 -0.82
N ASP A 173 16.80 24.82 -0.13
CA ASP A 173 17.79 25.91 -0.31
C ASP A 173 18.05 26.27 -1.78
N HIS A 174 16.97 26.44 -2.55
CA HIS A 174 16.95 26.75 -3.99
C HIS A 174 17.42 25.64 -4.93
N TYR A 175 17.91 24.51 -4.41
CA TYR A 175 18.26 23.34 -5.22
C TYR A 175 17.08 22.38 -5.36
N ARG A 176 16.94 21.80 -6.55
CA ARG A 176 16.02 20.70 -6.79
C ARG A 176 16.78 19.38 -6.70
N TYR A 177 16.28 18.49 -5.86
CA TYR A 177 16.80 17.15 -5.68
C TYR A 177 15.89 16.13 -6.36
N HIS A 178 16.47 14.98 -6.74
CA HIS A 178 15.78 13.90 -7.44
C HIS A 178 16.20 12.55 -6.87
N ARG A 179 15.28 11.76 -6.31
CA ARG A 179 15.57 10.41 -5.77
C ARG A 179 14.41 9.48 -5.97
N THR A 180 14.67 8.17 -5.89
CA THR A 180 13.60 7.16 -5.91
C THR A 180 12.98 6.96 -4.54
N HIS A 181 13.71 7.25 -3.47
CA HIS A 181 13.24 7.08 -2.10
C HIS A 181 13.69 8.24 -1.22
N ILE A 182 12.79 8.70 -0.37
CA ILE A 182 13.12 9.56 0.77
C ILE A 182 12.37 9.08 2.01
N GLN A 183 12.95 9.31 3.18
CA GLN A 183 12.29 9.21 4.48
C GLN A 183 12.30 10.58 5.13
N VAL A 184 11.16 10.98 5.69
CA VAL A 184 10.96 12.27 6.34
C VAL A 184 10.45 12.00 7.74
N SER A 185 11.17 12.49 8.74
CA SER A 185 10.76 12.47 10.16
C SER A 185 10.74 13.90 10.71
N SER A 186 10.16 14.10 11.90
CA SER A 186 10.21 15.39 12.61
C SER A 186 10.65 15.20 14.05
N ASP A 187 11.41 16.15 14.58
CA ASP A 187 11.78 16.18 16.00
C ASP A 187 10.57 16.37 16.94
N ALA A 188 9.44 16.87 16.43
CA ALA A 188 8.16 16.88 17.14
C ALA A 188 7.42 15.53 17.14
N GLY A 189 7.94 14.51 16.43
CA GLY A 189 7.28 13.21 16.27
C GLY A 189 6.00 13.21 15.41
N SER A 190 5.67 14.36 14.81
CA SER A 190 4.55 14.52 13.87
C SER A 190 4.86 15.60 12.84
N MET A 191 4.17 15.56 11.71
CA MET A 191 4.30 16.55 10.63
C MET A 191 2.98 16.72 9.88
N GLN A 192 2.79 17.88 9.28
CA GLN A 192 1.72 18.10 8.31
C GLN A 192 2.12 17.50 6.96
N VAL A 193 1.19 16.81 6.31
CA VAL A 193 1.29 16.30 4.94
C VAL A 193 0.04 16.72 4.18
N GLY A 194 0.17 17.78 3.37
CA GLY A 194 -0.99 18.44 2.78
C GLY A 194 -1.90 19.03 3.87
N GLU A 195 -3.13 18.55 3.97
CA GLU A 195 -4.14 19.09 4.90
C GLU A 195 -4.15 18.41 6.26
N TYR A 196 -3.56 17.22 6.37
CA TYR A 196 -3.62 16.40 7.59
C TYR A 196 -2.29 16.38 8.33
N THR A 197 -2.35 16.22 9.65
CA THR A 197 -1.18 16.00 10.51
C THR A 197 -1.00 14.52 10.76
N TYR A 198 0.19 13.97 10.53
CA TYR A 198 0.51 12.57 10.75
C TYR A 198 1.58 12.44 11.83
N ALA A 199 1.46 11.42 12.68
CA ALA A 199 2.51 11.02 13.59
C ALA A 199 3.49 10.06 12.91
N GLY A 200 4.69 9.94 13.47
CA GLY A 200 5.72 9.05 12.95
C GLY A 200 6.36 9.57 11.67
N ASP A 201 6.82 8.65 10.83
CA ASP A 201 7.63 8.97 9.67
C ASP A 201 6.82 8.89 8.37
N ILE A 202 7.25 9.64 7.37
CA ILE A 202 6.73 9.59 6.02
C ILE A 202 7.81 9.05 5.09
N ARG A 203 7.48 8.01 4.35
CA ARG A 203 8.31 7.46 3.27
C ARG A 203 7.67 7.78 1.94
N VAL A 204 8.47 8.17 0.97
CA VAL A 204 8.05 8.28 -0.42
C VAL A 204 8.84 7.29 -1.23
N GLN A 205 8.15 6.45 -1.99
CA GLN A 205 8.74 5.28 -2.66
C GLN A 205 8.05 5.03 -4.01
N PRO A 206 8.69 4.34 -4.96
CA PRO A 206 8.04 3.88 -6.18
C PRO A 206 6.96 2.85 -5.86
N ASN A 207 5.88 2.81 -6.66
CA ASN A 207 4.83 1.81 -6.56
C ASN A 207 4.85 0.84 -7.76
N ALA A 208 3.96 -0.15 -7.77
CA ALA A 208 3.93 -1.18 -8.80
C ALA A 208 3.53 -0.69 -10.20
N TYR A 209 3.12 0.57 -10.31
CA TYR A 209 2.43 1.11 -11.46
C TYR A 209 3.25 2.16 -12.19
N GLY A 210 4.48 2.42 -11.73
CA GLY A 210 5.38 3.40 -12.33
C GLY A 210 5.16 4.83 -11.84
N SER A 211 4.45 5.03 -10.73
CA SER A 211 4.42 6.30 -10.00
C SER A 211 4.92 6.08 -8.57
N TYR A 212 4.58 6.95 -7.62
CA TYR A 212 5.02 6.87 -6.23
C TYR A 212 3.86 6.68 -5.27
N SER A 213 4.16 6.10 -4.11
CA SER A 213 3.31 6.12 -2.93
C SER A 213 3.92 7.00 -1.84
N ILE A 214 3.07 7.74 -1.14
CA ILE A 214 3.42 8.38 0.13
C ILE A 214 2.86 7.50 1.24
N VAL A 215 3.75 7.00 2.08
CA VAL A 215 3.48 5.99 3.09
C VAL A 215 3.79 6.58 4.47
N ASN A 216 2.86 6.47 5.40
CA ASN A 216 3.07 6.83 6.79
C ASN A 216 3.44 5.59 7.61
N ALA A 217 4.61 5.61 8.23
CA ALA A 217 5.04 4.62 9.20
C ALA A 217 4.62 5.07 10.60
N VAL A 218 3.64 4.36 11.20
CA VAL A 218 2.95 4.79 12.42
C VAL A 218 2.63 3.60 13.34
N PRO A 219 2.81 3.72 14.67
CA PRO A 219 2.36 2.67 15.59
C PRO A 219 0.84 2.42 15.50
N LEU A 220 0.42 1.17 15.56
CA LEU A 220 -0.99 0.74 15.49
C LEU A 220 -1.93 1.55 16.39
N GLU A 221 -1.60 1.74 17.67
CA GLU A 221 -2.45 2.50 18.60
C GLU A 221 -2.57 3.97 18.19
N THR A 222 -1.51 4.55 17.61
CA THR A 222 -1.54 5.92 17.08
C THR A 222 -2.34 6.00 15.78
N TYR A 223 -2.25 4.99 14.93
CA TYR A 223 -3.07 4.86 13.72
C TYR A 223 -4.57 4.86 14.06
N LEU A 224 -4.98 4.13 15.10
CA LEU A 224 -6.38 4.07 15.53
C LEU A 224 -6.95 5.43 15.93
N ARG A 225 -6.13 6.33 16.47
CA ARG A 225 -6.55 7.71 16.81
C ARG A 225 -6.96 8.50 15.57
N GLY A 226 -6.42 8.13 14.40
CA GLY A 226 -6.76 8.71 13.11
C GLY A 226 -7.81 7.94 12.31
N VAL A 227 -8.26 6.78 12.80
CA VAL A 227 -9.29 5.96 12.17
C VAL A 227 -10.61 6.08 12.91
N VAL A 228 -10.63 5.77 14.20
CA VAL A 228 -11.86 5.62 14.99
C VAL A 228 -12.76 6.87 14.94
N PRO A 229 -12.25 8.11 15.07
CA PRO A 229 -13.09 9.31 14.97
C PRO A 229 -13.79 9.48 13.62
N HIS A 230 -13.18 8.99 12.54
CA HIS A 230 -13.68 9.17 11.18
C HIS A 230 -14.57 8.01 10.71
N GLU A 231 -14.54 6.87 11.41
CA GLU A 231 -15.39 5.71 11.10
C GLU A 231 -16.72 5.71 11.86
N ILE A 232 -16.72 6.07 13.16
CA ILE A 232 -17.93 6.05 13.99
C ILE A 232 -18.47 7.45 14.33
N GLY A 233 -17.64 8.49 14.15
CA GLY A 233 -17.99 9.87 14.48
C GLY A 233 -17.87 10.21 15.97
N PRO A 234 -17.87 11.51 16.31
CA PRO A 234 -17.61 12.01 17.67
C PRO A 234 -18.73 11.77 18.68
N GLY A 235 -19.97 11.58 18.21
CA GLY A 235 -21.17 11.51 19.06
C GLY A 235 -21.57 10.12 19.52
N ALA A 236 -20.79 9.08 19.21
CA ALA A 236 -21.12 7.71 19.53
C ALA A 236 -21.04 7.42 21.05
N PRO A 237 -21.88 6.50 21.58
CA PRO A 237 -21.74 6.03 22.95
C PRO A 237 -20.36 5.43 23.21
N ILE A 238 -19.84 5.58 24.43
CA ILE A 238 -18.47 5.18 24.75
C ILE A 238 -18.19 3.69 24.49
N THR A 239 -19.15 2.81 24.77
CA THR A 239 -19.06 1.37 24.52
C THR A 239 -19.02 1.04 23.03
N ALA A 240 -19.70 1.83 22.19
CA ALA A 240 -19.63 1.70 20.74
C ALA A 240 -18.26 2.16 20.20
N ILE A 241 -17.68 3.21 20.78
CA ILE A 241 -16.32 3.66 20.44
C ILE A 241 -15.29 2.59 20.83
N GLU A 242 -15.42 1.97 22.00
CA GLU A 242 -14.55 0.85 22.42
C GLU A 242 -14.67 -0.34 21.46
N ALA A 243 -15.89 -0.74 21.10
CA ALA A 243 -16.11 -1.80 20.12
C ALA A 243 -15.49 -1.46 18.76
N GLN A 244 -15.67 -0.22 18.28
CA GLN A 244 -15.05 0.24 17.03
C GLN A 244 -13.53 0.19 17.10
N ALA A 245 -12.91 0.56 18.23
CA ALA A 245 -11.46 0.48 18.40
C ALA A 245 -10.95 -0.96 18.28
N ILE A 246 -11.65 -1.92 18.90
CA ILE A 246 -11.33 -3.36 18.79
C ILE A 246 -11.49 -3.86 17.35
N LEU A 247 -12.60 -3.52 16.69
CA LEU A 247 -12.87 -3.89 15.30
C LEU A 247 -11.81 -3.31 14.35
N ALA A 248 -11.53 -2.01 14.47
CA ALA A 248 -10.54 -1.34 13.65
C ALA A 248 -9.13 -1.91 13.85
N ARG A 249 -8.75 -2.22 15.10
CA ARG A 249 -7.46 -2.88 15.40
C ARG A 249 -7.37 -4.26 14.77
N THR A 250 -8.44 -5.05 14.91
CA THR A 250 -8.51 -6.40 14.35
C THR A 250 -8.43 -6.36 12.83
N TYR A 251 -9.19 -5.46 12.19
CA TYR A 251 -9.17 -5.25 10.75
C TYR A 251 -7.75 -4.93 10.27
N ALA A 252 -7.10 -3.93 10.87
CA ALA A 252 -5.78 -3.49 10.45
C ALA A 252 -4.76 -4.63 10.50
N LEU A 253 -4.70 -5.34 11.63
CA LEU A 253 -3.80 -6.46 11.84
C LEU A 253 -4.07 -7.65 10.93
N ARG A 254 -5.35 -7.96 10.63
CA ARG A 254 -5.75 -9.04 9.72
C ARG A 254 -5.36 -8.76 8.26
N ASN A 255 -5.25 -7.48 7.90
CA ASN A 255 -5.18 -7.01 6.52
C ASN A 255 -3.82 -6.41 6.10
N LEU A 256 -2.74 -6.66 6.85
CA LEU A 256 -1.41 -6.07 6.58
C LEU A 256 -0.77 -6.47 5.23
N HIS A 257 -1.41 -7.34 4.46
CA HIS A 257 -0.90 -7.90 3.21
C HIS A 257 -1.63 -7.36 1.97
N ARG A 258 -2.52 -6.36 2.11
CA ARG A 258 -3.35 -5.86 1.00
C ARG A 258 -2.56 -5.18 -0.12
N PHE A 259 -1.43 -4.54 0.20
CA PHE A 259 -0.65 -3.73 -0.74
C PHE A 259 0.82 -4.15 -0.82
N VAL A 260 1.11 -5.45 -0.65
CA VAL A 260 2.48 -6.01 -0.71
C VAL A 260 3.21 -5.61 -2.00
N ILE A 261 2.51 -5.60 -3.14
CA ILE A 261 3.07 -5.24 -4.44
C ILE A 261 3.61 -3.79 -4.50
N ASP A 262 3.08 -2.93 -3.63
CA ASP A 262 3.39 -1.50 -3.52
C ASP A 262 4.27 -1.16 -2.31
N ASP A 263 4.70 -2.18 -1.56
CA ASP A 263 5.58 -2.08 -0.39
C ASP A 263 4.99 -1.24 0.76
N TYR A 264 3.68 -1.43 1.02
CA TYR A 264 3.00 -0.99 2.23
C TYR A 264 1.83 -1.93 2.57
N GLU A 265 1.12 -1.67 3.66
CA GLU A 265 0.20 -2.64 4.28
C GLU A 265 -1.28 -2.30 4.03
N LEU A 266 -1.68 -1.04 4.30
CA LEU A 266 -3.08 -0.57 4.19
C LEU A 266 -3.16 0.80 3.51
N CYS A 267 -4.33 1.14 3.00
CA CYS A 267 -4.65 2.44 2.43
C CYS A 267 -5.40 3.33 3.41
N ALA A 268 -5.35 4.66 3.21
CA ALA A 268 -6.00 5.63 4.09
C ALA A 268 -7.44 6.01 3.69
N ASN A 269 -8.11 5.20 2.86
CA ASN A 269 -9.44 5.48 2.33
C ASN A 269 -10.40 4.30 2.53
N THR A 270 -11.62 4.41 2.01
CA THR A 270 -12.72 3.45 2.20
C THR A 270 -12.46 2.03 1.68
N HIS A 271 -11.41 1.80 0.87
CA HIS A 271 -11.00 0.44 0.50
C HIS A 271 -10.34 -0.32 1.66
N CYS A 272 -9.95 0.40 2.71
CA CYS A 272 -9.38 -0.13 3.93
C CYS A 272 -10.12 0.49 5.12
N GLN A 273 -9.60 1.60 5.66
CA GLN A 273 -10.22 2.38 6.72
C GLN A 273 -9.93 3.85 6.47
N VAL A 274 -10.86 4.72 6.86
CA VAL A 274 -10.67 6.18 6.72
C VAL A 274 -9.63 6.65 7.73
N TYR A 275 -8.40 6.87 7.29
CA TYR A 275 -7.28 7.31 8.13
C TYR A 275 -6.87 8.74 7.78
N ARG A 276 -6.91 9.65 8.77
CA ARG A 276 -6.56 11.08 8.58
C ARG A 276 -5.46 11.56 9.53
N GLY A 277 -4.60 10.64 9.99
CA GLY A 277 -3.54 10.97 10.94
C GLY A 277 -4.09 11.49 12.28
N LEU A 278 -3.40 12.42 12.92
CA LEU A 278 -3.83 13.07 14.15
C LEU A 278 -4.88 14.18 13.93
N SER A 279 -5.30 14.44 12.69
CA SER A 279 -6.33 15.45 12.43
C SER A 279 -7.70 14.96 12.90
N GLY A 280 -8.30 15.71 13.83
CA GLY A 280 -9.61 15.36 14.40
C GLY A 280 -9.56 14.28 15.49
N THR A 281 -8.41 14.06 16.14
CA THR A 281 -8.35 13.24 17.36
C THR A 281 -9.22 13.83 18.46
N ILE A 282 -9.86 12.98 19.26
CA ILE A 282 -10.80 13.39 20.33
C ILE A 282 -10.39 12.70 21.63
N PRO A 283 -10.24 13.43 22.76
CA PRO A 283 -9.79 12.85 24.02
C PRO A 283 -10.62 11.65 24.51
N GLN A 284 -11.95 11.70 24.34
CA GLN A 284 -12.83 10.60 24.70
C GLN A 284 -12.56 9.33 23.86
N ILE A 285 -12.23 9.50 22.58
CA ILE A 285 -11.89 8.38 21.68
C ILE A 285 -10.50 7.86 22.02
N ASP A 286 -9.53 8.74 22.29
CA ASP A 286 -8.20 8.34 22.75
C ASP A 286 -8.28 7.49 24.03
N ALA A 287 -9.13 7.87 24.98
CA ALA A 287 -9.37 7.10 26.20
C ALA A 287 -10.04 5.73 25.95
N ALA A 288 -10.91 5.62 24.94
CA ALA A 288 -11.51 4.34 24.55
C ALA A 288 -10.51 3.41 23.85
N ILE A 289 -9.66 3.97 22.97
CA ILE A 289 -8.56 3.24 22.34
C ILE A 289 -7.61 2.70 23.42
N GLN A 290 -7.23 3.54 24.39
CA GLN A 290 -6.35 3.15 25.49
C GLN A 290 -6.96 2.06 26.39
N ARG A 291 -8.25 2.15 26.74
CA ARG A 291 -8.94 1.13 27.55
C ARG A 291 -9.07 -0.22 26.85
N THR A 292 -9.03 -0.24 25.52
CA THR A 292 -9.10 -1.45 24.69
C THR A 292 -7.74 -1.81 24.07
N ALA A 293 -6.64 -1.24 24.56
CA ALA A 293 -5.32 -1.45 24.00
C ALA A 293 -4.98 -2.95 23.92
N GLY A 294 -4.51 -3.40 22.75
CA GLY A 294 -4.19 -4.80 22.50
C GLY A 294 -5.38 -5.77 22.42
N GLN A 295 -6.63 -5.32 22.61
CA GLN A 295 -7.80 -6.17 22.43
C GLN A 295 -8.16 -6.30 20.96
N VAL A 296 -8.37 -7.55 20.53
CA VAL A 296 -8.70 -7.95 19.16
C VAL A 296 -9.76 -9.05 19.18
N LEU A 297 -10.47 -9.24 18.07
CA LEU A 297 -11.37 -10.37 17.87
C LEU A 297 -10.65 -11.50 17.15
N ALA A 298 -10.70 -12.70 17.73
CA ALA A 298 -10.11 -13.90 17.16
C ALA A 298 -11.10 -15.06 17.24
N TYR A 299 -11.06 -15.94 16.23
CA TYR A 299 -11.82 -17.17 16.17
C TYR A 299 -10.94 -18.28 15.61
N GLY A 300 -10.95 -19.45 16.25
CA GLY A 300 -10.11 -20.57 15.82
C GLY A 300 -8.59 -20.33 15.94
N GLY A 301 -8.17 -19.30 16.68
CA GLY A 301 -6.75 -18.91 16.82
C GLY A 301 -6.30 -17.84 15.82
N ASP A 302 -7.15 -17.49 14.84
CA ASP A 302 -6.87 -16.47 13.84
C ASP A 302 -7.69 -15.20 14.09
N LEU A 303 -7.16 -14.04 13.65
CA LEU A 303 -7.92 -12.79 13.66
C LEU A 303 -9.11 -12.91 12.70
N VAL A 304 -10.28 -12.45 13.15
CA VAL A 304 -11.48 -12.45 12.30
C VAL A 304 -11.41 -11.36 11.23
N ASP A 305 -12.15 -11.54 10.14
CA ASP A 305 -12.42 -10.48 9.17
C ASP A 305 -13.41 -9.47 9.77
N ALA A 306 -12.88 -8.53 10.56
CA ALA A 306 -13.64 -7.54 11.34
C ALA A 306 -14.19 -6.39 10.48
N VAL A 307 -15.03 -6.73 9.50
CA VAL A 307 -15.71 -5.76 8.64
C VAL A 307 -16.82 -5.02 9.39
N TYR A 308 -17.05 -3.76 9.05
CA TYR A 308 -18.08 -2.91 9.64
C TYR A 308 -18.67 -1.96 8.60
N SER A 309 -19.88 -1.45 8.87
CA SER A 309 -20.61 -0.56 7.96
C SER A 309 -21.42 0.47 8.75
N SER A 310 -21.65 1.66 8.18
CA SER A 310 -22.38 2.75 8.84
C SER A 310 -23.83 2.41 9.20
N THR A 311 -24.60 1.83 8.27
CA THR A 311 -25.99 1.43 8.51
C THR A 311 -26.34 0.27 7.59
N ASN A 312 -27.12 -0.69 8.09
CA ASN A 312 -27.69 -1.78 7.31
C ASN A 312 -29.22 -1.65 7.25
N GLY A 313 -29.86 -2.33 6.31
CA GLY A 313 -31.32 -2.31 6.14
C GLY A 313 -32.11 -3.06 7.23
N GLY A 314 -31.53 -3.26 8.42
CA GLY A 314 -32.09 -4.05 9.53
C GLY A 314 -31.49 -5.46 9.66
N VAL A 315 -30.71 -5.91 8.67
CA VAL A 315 -30.04 -7.22 8.64
C VAL A 315 -28.65 -7.05 8.02
N SER A 316 -27.64 -7.72 8.58
CA SER A 316 -26.29 -7.79 8.00
C SER A 316 -26.23 -8.78 6.83
N ALA A 317 -25.41 -8.50 5.82
CA ALA A 317 -25.14 -9.45 4.74
C ALA A 317 -24.27 -10.63 5.22
N ALA A 318 -24.34 -11.76 4.52
CA ALA A 318 -23.37 -12.83 4.69
C ALA A 318 -22.00 -12.39 4.13
N PHE A 319 -20.92 -13.03 4.58
CA PHE A 319 -19.56 -12.67 4.13
C PHE A 319 -19.32 -12.98 2.64
N GLU A 320 -20.06 -13.94 2.08
CA GLU A 320 -19.90 -14.40 0.69
C GLU A 320 -20.81 -13.70 -0.32
N ASP A 321 -21.70 -12.80 0.14
CA ASP A 321 -22.63 -12.02 -0.71
C ASP A 321 -21.98 -10.73 -1.26
#